data_AF-A0A1V5NN91-F1
#
_entry.id   AF-A0A1V5NN91-F1
#
_cell.length_a   1.000
_cell.length_b   1.000
_cell.length_c   1.000
_cell.angle_alpha   90.00
_cell.angle_beta   90.00
_cell.angle_gamma   90.00
#
_symmetry.space_group_name_H-M   'P 1'
#
loop_
_entity.id
_entity.type
_entity.pdbx_description
1 polymer ?
#
loop_
_entity_poly.entity_id
_entity_poly.type
_entity_poly.pdbx_seq_one_letter_code
_entity_poly.pdbx_strand_id
1 'polypeptide(L)'
;MIKTMPEDVRNICMDIIKTIGYPKLTDRLSQPIVIKRRTPGAVIWGYNGWKQPPAELRPRGSEVWHSRFVRTPLRGPDANGDYVCSIGPFGLVIDPVAKKREYVTEINYRIEYANGKTSPDFTDRTGREYVNVTDFAAGSPLIAEGHTQGMGNSYGLSIYYPYCLEFRTAYKTLRFARDTGWDEFIARVPQYRANSPVLVTGGMVEDPGTLPLLLRAFKNLGLQPDILWDPKVFGYKYADILRQYRNGAVFTDSVSVSSFGELAPSADDLANYLSGGGALFLAAQSVEQKNTNMPLLEGFFKFRYLEDDRDLPRLSFAAKDGAAVPFELNGEDSAKSAKDVTIMECDAPAAPFVKTEDGRAAGLSVAGTAESGNEYRGIFLGFRFEAVTGEAIRTKLLDAALKLLVPSLGKLPKPLEANGE
;
A
#
# COMPACT_ATOMS: atom_id res chain seq x y z
N MET A 1 20.46 -18.43 5.01
CA MET A 1 20.54 -17.13 5.70
C MET A 1 20.86 -17.20 7.20
N ILE A 2 20.52 -18.27 7.96
CA ILE A 2 20.85 -18.34 9.40
C ILE A 2 22.37 -18.42 9.70
N LYS A 3 23.16 -19.03 8.81
CA LYS A 3 24.63 -19.20 9.01
C LYS A 3 25.44 -17.91 8.97
N THR A 4 24.88 -16.82 8.42
CA THR A 4 25.55 -15.51 8.30
C THR A 4 25.13 -14.52 9.38
N MET A 5 24.25 -14.92 10.30
CA MET A 5 23.79 -14.06 11.40
C MET A 5 24.76 -14.10 12.58
N PRO A 6 24.88 -13.00 13.35
CA PRO A 6 25.52 -12.97 14.66
C PRO A 6 25.05 -14.13 15.55
N GLU A 7 25.98 -14.65 16.36
CA GLU A 7 25.79 -15.91 17.09
C GLU A 7 24.69 -15.82 18.16
N ASP A 8 24.57 -14.67 18.80
CA ASP A 8 23.52 -14.32 19.75
C ASP A 8 22.12 -14.34 19.10
N VAL A 9 21.96 -13.72 17.93
CA VAL A 9 20.70 -13.71 17.17
C VAL A 9 20.33 -15.13 16.74
N ARG A 10 21.32 -15.90 16.28
CA ARG A 10 21.13 -17.30 15.89
C ARG A 10 20.66 -18.17 17.06
N ASN A 11 21.24 -17.99 18.24
CA ASN A 11 20.88 -18.74 19.43
C ASN A 11 19.45 -18.42 19.88
N ILE A 12 19.06 -17.14 19.87
CA ILE A 12 17.68 -16.72 20.15
C ILE A 12 16.69 -17.36 19.16
N CYS A 13 16.98 -17.32 17.85
CA CYS A 13 16.13 -17.96 16.85
C CYS A 13 16.02 -19.47 17.05
N MET A 14 17.11 -20.14 17.42
CA MET A 14 17.12 -21.58 17.69
C MET A 14 16.31 -21.94 18.94
N ASP A 15 16.37 -21.12 19.98
CA ASP A 15 15.62 -21.35 21.22
C ASP A 15 14.11 -21.10 21.02
N ILE A 16 13.75 -20.11 20.18
CA ILE A 16 12.37 -19.91 19.72
C ILE A 16 11.86 -21.15 18.97
N ILE A 17 12.64 -21.69 18.02
CA ILE A 17 12.25 -22.89 17.25
C ILE A 17 12.10 -24.12 18.16
N LYS A 18 13.01 -24.31 19.12
CA LYS A 18 12.90 -25.41 20.10
C LYS A 18 11.68 -25.27 20.99
N THR A 19 11.29 -24.05 21.34
CA THR A 19 10.13 -23.75 22.20
C THR A 19 8.81 -23.93 21.46
N ILE A 20 8.73 -23.52 20.19
CA ILE A 20 7.52 -23.63 19.35
C ILE A 20 7.35 -25.05 18.77
N GLY A 21 8.45 -25.79 18.65
CA GLY A 21 8.51 -27.10 18.00
C GLY A 21 8.62 -26.99 16.48
N TYR A 22 9.10 -28.07 15.83
CA TYR A 22 9.13 -28.13 14.38
C TYR A 22 7.70 -28.36 13.83
N PRO A 23 7.26 -27.55 12.86
CA PRO A 23 5.98 -27.71 12.20
C PRO A 23 5.96 -29.05 11.46
N LYS A 24 5.01 -29.91 11.82
CA LYS A 24 4.74 -31.13 11.07
C LYS A 24 3.76 -30.78 9.96
N LEU A 25 4.19 -30.92 8.70
CA LEU A 25 3.29 -30.90 7.55
C LEU A 25 2.26 -32.01 7.73
N THR A 26 1.03 -31.64 8.10
CA THR A 26 -0.13 -32.50 7.93
C THR A 26 -0.58 -32.35 6.48
N ASP A 27 -0.29 -33.35 5.64
CA ASP A 27 -0.55 -33.32 4.19
C ASP A 27 -2.04 -33.38 3.81
N ARG A 28 -2.95 -32.98 4.71
CA ARG A 28 -4.40 -33.05 4.54
C ARG A 28 -4.98 -31.73 4.06
N LEU A 29 -5.98 -31.81 3.19
CA LEU A 29 -6.89 -30.71 2.87
C LEU A 29 -7.89 -30.53 4.02
N SER A 30 -8.26 -29.28 4.31
CA SER A 30 -9.33 -28.93 5.26
C SER A 30 -10.33 -27.92 4.69
N GLN A 31 -9.89 -27.03 3.79
CA GLN A 31 -10.76 -26.06 3.12
C GLN A 31 -11.35 -26.59 1.81
N PRO A 32 -12.56 -26.18 1.40
CA PRO A 32 -13.15 -26.59 0.13
C PRO A 32 -12.32 -26.13 -1.08
N ILE A 33 -12.21 -27.00 -2.08
CA ILE A 33 -11.69 -26.63 -3.40
C ILE A 33 -12.82 -26.06 -4.24
N VAL A 34 -12.61 -24.86 -4.78
CA VAL A 34 -13.61 -24.13 -5.59
C VAL A 34 -13.14 -24.03 -7.03
N ILE A 35 -13.83 -24.74 -7.93
CA ILE A 35 -13.56 -24.76 -9.36
C ILE A 35 -14.55 -23.82 -10.05
N LYS A 36 -14.05 -22.78 -10.72
CA LYS A 36 -14.85 -21.79 -11.46
C LYS A 36 -14.56 -21.85 -12.96
N ARG A 37 -15.60 -21.76 -13.81
CA ARG A 37 -15.46 -21.64 -15.26
C ARG A 37 -16.47 -20.68 -15.85
N ARG A 38 -16.12 -20.04 -16.95
CA ARG A 38 -17.00 -19.17 -17.74
C ARG A 38 -18.03 -19.93 -18.57
N THR A 39 -17.89 -21.25 -18.66
CA THR A 39 -18.72 -22.11 -19.49
C THR A 39 -19.41 -23.19 -18.63
N PRO A 40 -20.66 -23.56 -18.98
CA PRO A 40 -21.36 -24.64 -18.29
C PRO A 40 -20.71 -25.99 -18.57
N GLY A 41 -20.88 -26.91 -17.63
CA GLY A 41 -20.32 -28.26 -17.72
C GLY A 41 -20.41 -29.00 -16.40
N ALA A 42 -19.58 -30.03 -16.24
CA ALA A 42 -19.44 -30.79 -15.02
C ALA A 42 -17.96 -31.08 -14.71
N VAL A 43 -17.66 -31.23 -13.42
CA VAL A 43 -16.36 -31.65 -12.92
C VAL A 43 -16.40 -33.16 -12.71
N ILE A 44 -15.51 -33.89 -13.38
CA ILE A 44 -15.25 -35.31 -13.12
C ILE A 44 -14.04 -35.38 -12.20
N TRP A 45 -14.18 -35.96 -11.02
CA TRP A 45 -13.13 -35.93 -10.01
C TRP A 45 -13.01 -37.21 -9.18
N GLY A 46 -11.82 -37.38 -8.62
CA GLY A 46 -11.47 -38.32 -7.57
C GLY A 46 -10.62 -37.65 -6.51
N TYR A 47 -10.26 -38.39 -5.47
CA TYR A 47 -9.40 -37.90 -4.39
C TYR A 47 -8.17 -38.80 -4.21
N ASN A 48 -7.08 -38.27 -3.67
CA ASN A 48 -5.85 -39.03 -3.33
C ASN A 48 -5.38 -39.98 -4.45
N GLY A 49 -5.14 -39.46 -5.65
CA GLY A 49 -4.76 -40.27 -6.81
C GLY A 49 -5.95 -40.94 -7.52
N TRP A 50 -7.00 -40.18 -7.81
CA TRP A 50 -8.18 -40.65 -8.55
C TRP A 50 -8.90 -41.86 -7.88
N LYS A 51 -8.97 -41.88 -6.55
CA LYS A 51 -9.87 -42.78 -5.82
C LYS A 51 -11.31 -42.30 -5.89
N GLN A 52 -12.24 -43.23 -5.71
CA GLN A 52 -13.67 -42.92 -5.68
C GLN A 52 -14.04 -42.11 -4.45
N PRO A 53 -14.49 -40.85 -4.60
CA PRO A 53 -14.90 -40.06 -3.45
C PRO A 53 -16.03 -40.76 -2.69
N PRO A 54 -15.94 -40.85 -1.35
CA PRO A 54 -16.99 -41.46 -0.53
C PRO A 54 -18.24 -40.56 -0.49
N ALA A 55 -19.39 -41.13 -0.14
CA ALA A 55 -20.69 -40.47 -0.32
C ALA A 55 -20.79 -39.16 0.47
N GLU A 56 -20.20 -39.12 1.67
CA GLU A 56 -20.13 -37.95 2.55
C GLU A 56 -19.34 -36.78 1.96
N LEU A 57 -18.45 -37.03 1.00
CA LEU A 57 -17.64 -35.99 0.36
C LEU A 57 -18.27 -35.43 -0.92
N ARG A 58 -19.33 -36.09 -1.43
CA ARG A 58 -19.92 -35.73 -2.72
C ARG A 58 -20.85 -34.54 -2.56
N PRO A 59 -20.64 -33.44 -3.29
CA PRO A 59 -21.58 -32.33 -3.32
C PRO A 59 -22.98 -32.78 -3.76
N ARG A 60 -24.01 -32.01 -3.38
CA ARG A 60 -25.39 -32.32 -3.78
C ARG A 60 -25.54 -32.32 -5.30
N GLY A 61 -26.17 -33.35 -5.84
CA GLY A 61 -26.36 -33.53 -7.28
C GLY A 61 -25.15 -34.14 -8.00
N SER A 62 -24.18 -34.66 -7.26
CA SER A 62 -23.10 -35.46 -7.80
C SER A 62 -23.51 -36.91 -8.00
N GLU A 63 -23.01 -37.52 -9.07
CA GLU A 63 -23.31 -38.90 -9.46
C GLU A 63 -22.03 -39.71 -9.61
N VAL A 64 -22.09 -41.02 -9.34
CA VAL A 64 -20.97 -41.91 -9.62
C VAL A 64 -20.83 -42.05 -11.13
N TRP A 65 -19.65 -41.75 -11.63
CA TRP A 65 -19.33 -41.75 -13.05
C TRP A 65 -18.36 -42.90 -13.37
N HIS A 66 -18.72 -43.71 -14.36
CA HIS A 66 -18.01 -44.94 -14.76
C HIS A 66 -17.50 -45.76 -13.58
N SER A 67 -18.36 -46.00 -12.60
CA SER A 67 -18.14 -46.84 -11.41
C SER A 67 -17.07 -46.38 -10.40
N ARG A 68 -16.20 -45.43 -10.76
CA ARG A 68 -15.02 -45.07 -9.95
C ARG A 68 -14.89 -43.59 -9.64
N PHE A 69 -15.40 -42.68 -10.46
CA PHE A 69 -15.25 -41.25 -10.25
C PHE A 69 -16.57 -40.62 -9.85
N VAL A 70 -16.54 -39.32 -9.55
CA VAL A 70 -17.76 -38.56 -9.29
C VAL A 70 -17.87 -37.44 -10.30
N ARG A 71 -19.06 -37.29 -10.88
CA ARG A 71 -19.43 -36.19 -11.74
C ARG A 71 -20.26 -35.20 -10.94
N THR A 72 -19.76 -33.98 -10.78
CA THR A 72 -20.48 -32.88 -10.10
C THR A 72 -20.78 -31.77 -11.10
N PRO A 73 -22.04 -31.34 -11.26
CA PRO A 73 -22.37 -30.25 -12.17
C PRO A 73 -21.75 -28.92 -11.71
N LEU A 74 -21.25 -28.13 -12.66
CA LEU A 74 -20.92 -26.72 -12.41
C LEU A 74 -22.24 -25.93 -12.33
N ARG A 75 -22.49 -25.26 -11.21
CA ARG A 75 -23.73 -24.50 -10.96
C ARG A 75 -23.51 -23.03 -11.22
N GLY A 76 -24.42 -22.40 -11.95
CA GLY A 76 -24.32 -20.99 -12.30
C GLY A 76 -25.12 -20.67 -13.57
N PRO A 77 -24.85 -19.51 -14.21
CA PRO A 77 -23.83 -18.55 -13.80
C PRO A 77 -24.20 -17.83 -12.49
N ASP A 78 -23.19 -17.49 -11.68
CA ASP A 78 -23.33 -16.58 -10.54
C ASP A 78 -23.41 -15.11 -11.00
N ALA A 79 -23.47 -14.17 -10.05
CA ALA A 79 -23.55 -12.73 -10.34
C ALA A 79 -22.35 -12.18 -11.15
N ASN A 80 -21.23 -12.90 -11.18
CA ASN A 80 -20.04 -12.54 -11.95
C ASN A 80 -19.98 -13.25 -13.31
N GLY A 81 -20.98 -14.08 -13.65
CA GLY A 81 -20.99 -14.86 -14.88
C GLY A 81 -20.20 -16.17 -14.79
N ASP A 82 -19.90 -16.68 -13.59
CA ASP A 82 -19.12 -17.91 -13.40
C ASP A 82 -20.01 -19.10 -13.03
N TYR A 83 -19.70 -20.27 -13.59
CA TYR A 83 -20.22 -21.56 -13.17
C TYR A 83 -19.26 -22.21 -12.17
N VAL A 84 -19.77 -22.63 -11.02
CA VAL A 84 -18.97 -22.99 -9.84
C VAL A 84 -19.28 -24.41 -9.36
N CYS A 85 -18.24 -25.16 -9.01
CA CYS A 85 -18.32 -26.41 -8.27
C CYS A 85 -17.43 -26.27 -7.03
N SER A 86 -17.98 -26.56 -5.85
CA SER A 86 -17.24 -26.60 -4.59
C SER A 86 -17.21 -28.03 -4.06
N ILE A 87 -16.02 -28.53 -3.77
CA ILE A 87 -15.76 -29.88 -3.26
C ILE A 87 -15.14 -29.73 -1.87
N GLY A 88 -15.77 -30.33 -0.86
CA GLY A 88 -15.40 -30.15 0.55
C GLY A 88 -16.52 -29.49 1.37
N PRO A 89 -16.25 -29.05 2.62
CA PRO A 89 -14.96 -29.09 3.32
C PRO A 89 -14.47 -30.51 3.60
N PHE A 90 -13.17 -30.67 3.90
CA PHE A 90 -12.53 -31.98 4.01
C PHE A 90 -12.31 -32.39 5.47
N GLY A 91 -12.77 -33.59 5.81
CA GLY A 91 -12.54 -34.24 7.09
C GLY A 91 -11.84 -35.60 6.93
N LEU A 92 -11.85 -36.40 7.99
CA LEU A 92 -11.47 -37.81 7.90
C LEU A 92 -12.55 -38.57 7.13
N VAL A 93 -12.18 -39.30 6.08
CA VAL A 93 -13.11 -40.05 5.24
C VAL A 93 -12.84 -41.54 5.30
N ILE A 94 -13.84 -42.36 4.97
CA ILE A 94 -13.68 -43.81 4.84
C ILE A 94 -13.60 -44.14 3.36
N ASP A 95 -12.44 -44.64 2.90
CA ASP A 95 -12.27 -45.10 1.53
C ASP A 95 -13.34 -46.16 1.20
N PRO A 96 -14.20 -45.94 0.19
CA PRO A 96 -15.33 -46.83 -0.06
C PRO A 96 -14.89 -48.21 -0.53
N VAL A 97 -13.68 -48.35 -1.08
CA VAL A 97 -13.09 -49.60 -1.58
C VAL A 97 -12.23 -50.24 -0.51
N ALA A 98 -11.22 -49.52 -0.01
CA ALA A 98 -10.25 -50.05 0.96
C ALA A 98 -10.79 -50.13 2.39
N LYS A 99 -11.95 -49.54 2.67
CA LYS A 99 -12.60 -49.45 4.00
C LYS A 99 -11.70 -48.88 5.10
N LYS A 100 -10.70 -48.10 4.71
CA LYS A 100 -9.72 -47.49 5.61
C LYS A 100 -10.07 -46.02 5.86
N ARG A 101 -9.90 -45.59 7.10
CA ARG A 101 -9.96 -44.16 7.45
C ARG A 101 -8.70 -43.46 6.95
N GLU A 102 -8.87 -42.43 6.14
CA GLU A 102 -7.78 -41.62 5.63
C GLU A 102 -8.18 -40.15 5.47
N TYR A 103 -7.19 -39.27 5.44
CA TYR A 103 -7.41 -37.87 5.13
C TYR A 103 -7.37 -37.64 3.63
N VAL A 104 -8.16 -36.69 3.15
CA VAL A 104 -8.04 -36.18 1.79
C VAL A 104 -6.79 -35.30 1.71
N THR A 105 -5.88 -35.56 0.77
CA THR A 105 -4.60 -34.85 0.58
C THR A 105 -4.53 -34.10 -0.76
N GLU A 106 -5.36 -34.51 -1.73
CA GLU A 106 -5.52 -33.88 -3.04
C GLU A 106 -6.87 -34.24 -3.69
N ILE A 107 -7.31 -33.37 -4.60
CA ILE A 107 -8.42 -33.64 -5.53
C ILE A 107 -7.87 -33.66 -6.95
N ASN A 108 -8.08 -34.78 -7.65
CA ASN A 108 -7.73 -34.90 -9.07
C ASN A 108 -9.01 -34.75 -9.89
N TYR A 109 -9.02 -33.87 -10.89
CA TYR A 109 -10.23 -33.58 -11.65
C TYR A 109 -9.97 -33.20 -13.10
N ARG A 110 -11.01 -33.34 -13.91
CA ARG A 110 -11.11 -32.75 -15.25
C ARG A 110 -12.51 -32.18 -15.44
N ILE A 111 -12.66 -31.36 -16.47
CA ILE A 111 -13.91 -30.66 -16.76
C ILE A 111 -14.46 -31.18 -18.07
N GLU A 112 -15.69 -31.64 -18.02
CA GLU A 112 -16.50 -31.97 -19.17
C GLU A 112 -17.37 -30.76 -19.50
N TYR A 113 -17.10 -30.12 -20.63
CA TYR A 113 -17.87 -28.96 -21.09
C TYR A 113 -19.14 -29.40 -21.82
N ALA A 114 -20.16 -28.56 -21.83
CA ALA A 114 -21.43 -28.85 -22.52
C ALA A 114 -21.28 -29.13 -24.03
N ASN A 115 -20.19 -28.68 -24.64
CA ASN A 115 -19.86 -28.93 -26.06
C ASN A 115 -19.18 -30.29 -26.31
N GLY A 116 -19.09 -31.17 -25.30
CA GLY A 116 -18.49 -32.50 -25.38
C GLY A 116 -16.96 -32.51 -25.32
N LYS A 117 -16.29 -31.35 -25.23
CA LYS A 117 -14.84 -31.29 -25.01
C LYS A 117 -14.51 -31.51 -23.54
N THR A 118 -13.33 -32.07 -23.28
CA THR A 118 -12.79 -32.22 -21.92
C THR A 118 -11.54 -31.39 -21.73
N SER A 119 -11.30 -30.90 -20.50
CA SER A 119 -10.01 -30.33 -20.12
C SER A 119 -8.94 -31.42 -19.93
N PRO A 120 -7.66 -31.05 -19.84
CA PRO A 120 -6.64 -31.89 -19.23
C PRO A 120 -7.01 -32.27 -17.79
N ASP A 121 -6.31 -33.27 -17.27
CA ASP A 121 -6.39 -33.65 -15.86
C ASP A 121 -5.62 -32.63 -15.00
N PHE A 122 -6.25 -32.22 -13.91
CA PHE A 122 -5.71 -31.31 -12.92
C PHE A 122 -5.56 -32.03 -11.58
N THR A 123 -4.62 -31.58 -10.76
CA THR A 123 -4.50 -31.99 -9.37
C THR A 123 -4.44 -30.74 -8.51
N ASP A 124 -5.36 -30.65 -7.56
CA ASP A 124 -5.49 -29.51 -6.67
C ASP A 124 -5.22 -29.94 -5.24
N ARG A 125 -4.28 -29.23 -4.64
CA ARG A 125 -3.77 -29.39 -3.28
C ARG A 125 -3.96 -28.10 -2.47
N THR A 126 -4.68 -27.13 -3.02
CA THR A 126 -5.02 -25.88 -2.33
C THR A 126 -6.04 -26.17 -1.23
N GLY A 127 -5.92 -25.51 -0.08
CA GLY A 127 -6.73 -25.81 1.11
C GLY A 127 -6.09 -26.75 2.13
N ARG A 128 -4.78 -27.03 2.02
CA ARG A 128 -3.98 -27.62 3.11
C ARG A 128 -3.93 -26.66 4.29
N GLU A 129 -4.11 -27.19 5.49
CA GLU A 129 -4.01 -26.41 6.72
C GLU A 129 -2.87 -26.95 7.59
N TYR A 130 -2.01 -26.02 7.99
CA TYR A 130 -1.00 -26.26 9.01
C TYR A 130 -1.68 -26.05 10.36
N VAL A 131 -1.79 -27.10 11.17
CA VAL A 131 -2.28 -26.98 12.55
C VAL A 131 -1.13 -27.32 13.49
N ASN A 132 -0.66 -26.32 14.23
CA ASN A 132 0.15 -26.52 15.43
C ASN A 132 -0.66 -26.00 16.62
N VAL A 133 -1.00 -26.88 17.56
CA VAL A 133 -1.64 -26.51 18.82
C VAL A 133 -0.64 -26.83 19.91
N THR A 134 -0.02 -25.78 20.45
CA THR A 134 0.85 -25.86 21.63
C THR A 134 0.31 -24.87 22.64
N ASP A 135 0.14 -25.31 23.89
CA ASP A 135 -0.18 -24.40 24.98
C ASP A 135 1.02 -23.47 25.21
N PHE A 136 0.82 -22.16 25.05
CA PHE A 136 1.83 -21.17 25.39
C PHE A 136 1.84 -20.95 26.90
N ALA A 137 3.03 -20.79 27.48
CA ALA A 137 3.15 -20.32 28.85
C ALA A 137 2.56 -18.89 28.96
N ALA A 138 1.89 -18.58 30.06
CA ALA A 138 1.19 -17.30 30.26
C ALA A 138 2.09 -16.04 30.14
N GLY A 139 3.42 -16.21 30.14
CA GLY A 139 4.41 -15.14 29.99
C GLY A 139 5.21 -15.16 28.68
N SER A 140 4.81 -15.93 27.67
CA SER A 140 5.54 -15.97 26.38
C SER A 140 5.47 -14.62 25.66
N PRO A 141 6.61 -14.03 25.23
CA PRO A 141 6.60 -12.80 24.45
C PRO A 141 5.95 -13.04 23.09
N LEU A 142 4.95 -12.21 22.78
CA LEU A 142 4.17 -12.28 21.55
C LEU A 142 4.99 -11.64 20.41
N ILE A 143 5.37 -12.42 19.40
CA ILE A 143 5.99 -11.89 18.17
C ILE A 143 4.91 -11.81 17.11
N ALA A 144 4.63 -10.60 16.62
CA ALA A 144 3.70 -10.34 15.54
C ALA A 144 4.48 -9.95 14.27
N GLU A 145 4.24 -10.65 13.17
CA GLU A 145 4.72 -10.29 11.83
C GLU A 145 3.52 -10.34 10.87
N GLY A 146 3.32 -9.27 10.10
CA GLY A 146 2.25 -9.17 9.10
C GLY A 146 2.68 -9.79 7.77
N HIS A 147 1.82 -10.59 7.14
CA HIS A 147 2.04 -11.17 5.83
C HIS A 147 0.80 -11.01 4.94
N THR A 148 1.00 -10.80 3.64
CA THR A 148 -0.04 -10.95 2.61
C THR A 148 -0.21 -12.42 2.24
N GLN A 149 -1.36 -12.80 1.68
CA GLN A 149 -1.86 -14.19 1.51
C GLN A 149 -1.03 -15.15 0.61
N GLY A 150 0.28 -14.93 0.41
CA GLY A 150 1.07 -15.59 -0.64
C GLY A 150 2.16 -16.58 -0.22
N MET A 151 2.50 -16.74 1.06
CA MET A 151 3.67 -17.56 1.45
C MET A 151 3.32 -18.68 2.44
N GLY A 152 3.28 -19.92 1.94
CA GLY A 152 2.93 -21.13 2.70
C GLY A 152 3.99 -21.68 3.66
N ASN A 153 5.01 -20.89 4.04
CA ASN A 153 6.11 -21.31 4.92
C ASN A 153 6.34 -20.36 6.12
N SER A 154 5.39 -19.47 6.43
CA SER A 154 5.50 -18.57 7.59
C SER A 154 5.05 -19.26 8.89
N TYR A 155 5.79 -19.05 9.99
CA TYR A 155 5.48 -19.57 11.32
C TYR A 155 5.27 -18.41 12.30
N GLY A 156 4.07 -18.31 12.90
CA GLY A 156 3.69 -17.26 13.86
C GLY A 156 2.17 -17.06 13.95
N LEU A 157 1.70 -16.30 14.94
CA LEU A 157 0.33 -15.79 14.98
C LEU A 157 0.22 -14.63 13.99
N SER A 158 -0.51 -14.82 12.89
CA SER A 158 -0.86 -13.70 12.01
C SER A 158 -2.01 -12.92 12.64
N ILE A 159 -1.66 -11.81 13.28
CA ILE A 159 -2.65 -10.82 13.68
C ILE A 159 -2.92 -9.96 12.44
N TYR A 160 -3.99 -10.30 11.73
CA TYR A 160 -4.54 -9.40 10.72
C TYR A 160 -5.08 -8.17 11.44
N TYR A 161 -4.41 -7.03 11.23
CA TYR A 161 -4.91 -5.73 11.63
C TYR A 161 -5.76 -5.22 10.48
N PRO A 162 -7.11 -5.42 10.49
CA PRO A 162 -7.93 -4.83 9.46
C PRO A 162 -7.71 -3.32 9.50
N TYR A 163 -7.70 -2.69 8.32
CA TYR A 163 -7.87 -1.26 8.27
C TYR A 163 -9.10 -0.88 9.12
N CYS A 164 -9.01 0.20 9.90
CA CYS A 164 -10.08 0.58 10.83
C CYS A 164 -11.46 0.69 10.14
N LEU A 165 -11.47 1.03 8.85
CA LEU A 165 -12.67 1.14 8.01
C LEU A 165 -13.20 -0.21 7.47
N GLU A 166 -12.41 -1.27 7.58
CA GLU A 166 -12.76 -2.64 7.18
C GLU A 166 -13.10 -3.54 8.39
N PHE A 167 -13.24 -2.94 9.57
CA PHE A 167 -13.64 -3.67 10.77
C PHE A 167 -15.00 -4.35 10.57
N ARG A 168 -15.03 -5.68 10.64
CA ARG A 168 -16.27 -6.47 10.52
C ARG A 168 -16.87 -6.69 11.90
N THR A 169 -18.11 -6.24 12.10
CA THR A 169 -18.84 -6.39 13.38
C THR A 169 -18.95 -7.84 13.87
N ALA A 170 -18.87 -8.83 12.99
CA ALA A 170 -18.78 -10.25 13.34
C ALA A 170 -17.61 -10.59 14.28
N TYR A 171 -16.52 -9.82 14.28
CA TYR A 171 -15.40 -10.00 15.23
C TYR A 171 -15.86 -9.88 16.68
N LYS A 172 -16.84 -9.02 16.97
CA LYS A 172 -17.40 -8.84 18.32
C LYS A 172 -18.09 -10.09 18.88
N THR A 173 -18.45 -11.03 18.01
CA THR A 173 -19.12 -12.28 18.43
C THR A 173 -18.14 -13.39 18.82
N LEU A 174 -16.86 -13.24 18.49
CA LEU A 174 -15.82 -14.20 18.82
C LEU A 174 -15.56 -14.19 20.33
N ARG A 175 -15.48 -15.37 20.95
CA ARG A 175 -15.15 -15.50 22.38
C ARG A 175 -13.81 -14.81 22.71
N PHE A 176 -12.77 -15.05 21.91
CA PHE A 176 -11.47 -14.38 22.06
C PHE A 176 -11.59 -12.85 22.12
N ALA A 177 -12.35 -12.24 21.21
CA ALA A 177 -12.48 -10.79 21.17
C ALA A 177 -13.12 -10.25 22.45
N ARG A 178 -14.20 -10.89 22.93
CA ARG A 178 -14.88 -10.53 24.18
C ARG A 178 -13.99 -10.71 25.42
N ASP A 179 -13.20 -11.79 25.45
CA ASP A 179 -12.37 -12.12 26.61
C ASP A 179 -11.13 -11.21 26.71
N THR A 180 -10.69 -10.63 25.59
CA THR A 180 -9.43 -9.85 25.50
C THR A 180 -9.63 -8.35 25.21
N GLY A 181 -10.84 -7.93 24.84
CA GLY A 181 -11.11 -6.57 24.33
C GLY A 181 -10.50 -6.32 22.94
N TRP A 182 -10.12 -7.37 22.22
CA TRP A 182 -9.42 -7.24 20.93
C TRP A 182 -10.24 -6.47 19.89
N ASP A 183 -11.56 -6.66 19.87
CA ASP A 183 -12.47 -5.93 18.99
C ASP A 183 -12.48 -4.44 19.28
N GLU A 184 -12.40 -4.03 20.55
CA GLU A 184 -12.29 -2.61 20.91
C GLU A 184 -10.99 -1.99 20.42
N PHE A 185 -9.90 -2.75 20.45
CA PHE A 185 -8.60 -2.30 19.97
C PHE A 185 -8.58 -2.12 18.45
N ILE A 186 -9.02 -3.13 17.68
CA ILE A 186 -8.98 -3.08 16.20
C ILE A 186 -10.10 -2.25 15.57
N ALA A 187 -11.18 -1.95 16.31
CA ALA A 187 -12.23 -1.04 15.84
C ALA A 187 -11.84 0.44 15.94
N ARG A 188 -10.75 0.78 16.65
CA ARG A 188 -10.27 2.15 16.77
C ARG A 188 -9.50 2.57 15.53
N VAL A 189 -9.71 3.81 15.12
CA VAL A 189 -8.81 4.48 14.17
C VAL A 189 -7.57 4.92 14.96
N PRO A 190 -6.36 4.41 14.65
CA PRO A 190 -5.13 4.90 15.23
C PRO A 190 -5.00 6.42 15.06
N GLN A 191 -4.43 7.08 16.06
CA GLN A 191 -4.06 8.48 15.95
C GLN A 191 -2.66 8.57 15.35
N TYR A 192 -2.54 9.33 14.26
CA TYR A 192 -1.23 9.64 13.68
C TYR A 192 -0.42 10.51 14.65
N ARG A 193 0.89 10.24 14.78
CA ARG A 193 1.82 11.06 15.56
C ARG A 193 3.04 11.39 14.71
N ALA A 194 3.24 12.69 14.47
CA ALA A 194 4.43 13.20 13.81
C ALA A 194 5.69 12.97 14.67
N ASN A 195 6.75 12.46 14.08
CA ASN A 195 8.08 12.32 14.70
C ASN A 195 9.14 13.19 14.01
N SER A 196 8.77 13.76 12.87
CA SER A 196 9.60 14.64 12.05
C SER A 196 8.86 15.94 11.77
N PRO A 197 9.56 17.07 11.54
CA PRO A 197 8.93 18.26 11.01
C PRO A 197 8.58 18.16 9.52
N VAL A 198 8.92 17.06 8.84
CA VAL A 198 8.61 16.88 7.42
C VAL A 198 7.75 15.64 7.21
N LEU A 199 6.66 15.79 6.47
CA LEU A 199 5.80 14.70 6.00
C LEU A 199 5.99 14.47 4.51
N VAL A 200 6.07 13.21 4.10
CA VAL A 200 6.00 12.77 2.70
C VAL A 200 4.73 11.93 2.52
N THR A 201 3.90 12.27 1.53
CA THR A 201 2.61 11.61 1.23
C THR A 201 2.25 11.73 -0.26
N GLY A 202 1.13 11.13 -0.69
CA GLY A 202 0.69 11.12 -2.10
C GLY A 202 1.10 9.86 -2.85
N GLY A 203 1.09 9.93 -4.18
CA GLY A 203 1.43 8.79 -5.05
C GLY A 203 2.90 8.39 -4.91
N MET A 204 3.77 9.34 -4.60
CA MET A 204 5.20 9.13 -4.48
C MET A 204 5.59 8.10 -3.44
N VAL A 205 4.77 7.87 -2.40
CA VAL A 205 5.14 6.94 -1.31
C VAL A 205 5.00 5.48 -1.73
N GLU A 206 4.16 5.18 -2.72
CA GLU A 206 3.99 3.82 -3.24
C GLU A 206 4.86 3.55 -4.48
N ASP A 207 5.40 4.59 -5.10
CA ASP A 207 6.19 4.46 -6.31
C ASP A 207 7.68 4.14 -5.99
N PRO A 208 8.16 2.92 -6.29
CA PRO A 208 9.54 2.54 -6.04
C PRO A 208 10.55 3.29 -6.91
N GLY A 209 10.11 3.95 -8.00
CA GLY A 209 10.95 4.83 -8.81
C GLY A 209 11.12 6.23 -8.22
N THR A 210 10.20 6.67 -7.37
CA THR A 210 10.13 8.05 -6.86
C THR A 210 10.66 8.15 -5.43
N LEU A 211 10.08 7.39 -4.49
CA LEU A 211 10.38 7.53 -3.06
C LEU A 211 11.87 7.42 -2.73
N PRO A 212 12.64 6.43 -3.26
CA PRO A 212 14.04 6.29 -2.90
C PRO A 212 14.90 7.50 -3.30
N LEU A 213 14.57 8.16 -4.42
CA LEU A 213 15.33 9.33 -4.89
C LEU A 213 15.09 10.55 -3.99
N LEU A 214 13.84 10.74 -3.53
CA LEU A 214 13.50 11.77 -2.56
C LEU A 214 14.13 11.50 -1.18
N LEU A 215 14.05 10.26 -0.68
CA LEU A 215 14.64 9.89 0.60
C LEU A 215 16.17 10.01 0.63
N ARG A 216 16.86 9.73 -0.48
CA ARG A 216 18.31 10.00 -0.59
C ARG A 216 18.63 11.48 -0.48
N ALA A 217 17.84 12.34 -1.15
CA ALA A 217 18.01 13.79 -1.03
C ALA A 217 17.81 14.27 0.43
N PHE A 218 16.77 13.80 1.12
CA PHE A 218 16.59 14.10 2.56
C PHE A 218 17.75 13.59 3.42
N LYS A 219 18.20 12.35 3.18
CA LYS A 219 19.33 11.76 3.90
C LYS A 219 20.61 12.58 3.72
N ASN A 220 20.88 13.06 2.51
CA ASN A 220 22.04 13.90 2.21
C ASN A 220 21.98 15.27 2.92
N LEU A 221 20.79 15.72 3.32
CA LEU A 221 20.56 16.90 4.15
C LEU A 221 20.53 16.58 5.66
N GLY A 222 20.75 15.32 6.05
CA GLY A 222 20.68 14.89 7.45
C GLY A 222 19.27 14.87 8.03
N LEU A 223 18.24 14.79 7.17
CA LEU A 223 16.84 14.79 7.55
C LEU A 223 16.23 13.40 7.35
N GLN A 224 15.28 13.06 8.23
CA GLN A 224 14.44 11.88 8.10
C GLN A 224 12.97 12.33 8.16
N PRO A 225 12.25 12.37 7.03
CA PRO A 225 10.84 12.71 7.03
C PRO A 225 10.00 11.57 7.62
N ASP A 226 8.83 11.92 8.15
CA ASP A 226 7.76 10.94 8.31
C ASP A 226 7.19 10.58 6.94
N ILE A 227 6.84 9.31 6.76
CA ILE A 227 6.25 8.80 5.52
C ILE A 227 4.84 8.31 5.85
N LEU A 228 3.82 8.92 5.23
CA LEU A 228 2.45 8.41 5.30
C LEU A 228 2.27 7.36 4.21
N TRP A 229 2.69 6.13 4.52
CA TRP A 229 2.59 4.98 3.60
C TRP A 229 1.15 4.64 3.23
N ASP A 230 0.26 4.61 4.22
CA ASP A 230 -1.12 4.20 4.01
C ASP A 230 -2.07 5.07 4.87
N PRO A 231 -2.76 6.05 4.27
CA PRO A 231 -3.70 6.92 4.97
C PRO A 231 -4.94 6.16 5.48
N LYS A 232 -5.26 4.99 4.90
CA LYS A 232 -6.39 4.17 5.28
C LYS A 232 -6.25 3.63 6.70
N VAL A 233 -5.02 3.39 7.15
CA VAL A 233 -4.72 3.02 8.54
C VAL A 233 -5.31 4.06 9.49
N PHE A 234 -5.18 5.35 9.14
CA PHE A 234 -5.67 6.48 9.93
C PHE A 234 -7.06 6.95 9.50
N GLY A 235 -7.81 6.11 8.78
CA GLY A 235 -9.16 6.40 8.33
C GLY A 235 -9.27 7.59 7.38
N TYR A 236 -8.22 7.85 6.59
CA TYR A 236 -8.13 9.01 5.67
C TYR A 236 -8.28 10.37 6.36
N LYS A 237 -7.92 10.48 7.66
CA LYS A 237 -8.00 11.73 8.43
C LYS A 237 -6.88 12.72 8.08
N TYR A 238 -6.73 13.08 6.81
CA TYR A 238 -5.70 14.01 6.33
C TYR A 238 -5.69 15.34 7.08
N ALA A 239 -6.85 15.94 7.32
CA ALA A 239 -6.93 17.20 8.08
C ALA A 239 -6.27 17.13 9.46
N ASP A 240 -6.39 16.01 10.18
CA ASP A 240 -5.77 15.81 11.50
C ASP A 240 -4.26 15.51 11.40
N ILE A 241 -3.85 14.80 10.34
CA ILE A 241 -2.45 14.50 10.07
C ILE A 241 -1.70 15.78 9.68
N LEU A 242 -2.18 16.48 8.64
CA LEU A 242 -1.55 17.69 8.08
C LEU A 242 -1.43 18.81 9.12
N ARG A 243 -2.39 18.94 10.05
CA ARG A 243 -2.35 19.93 11.13
C ARG A 243 -1.09 19.81 12.00
N GLN A 244 -0.54 18.61 12.17
CA GLN A 244 0.67 18.38 12.97
C GLN A 244 1.94 18.95 12.31
N TYR A 245 1.90 19.26 11.01
CA TYR A 245 3.03 19.75 10.23
C TYR A 245 2.98 21.26 9.95
N ARG A 246 2.11 22.03 10.63
CA ARG A 246 2.01 23.50 10.43
C ARG A 246 3.33 24.24 10.69
N ASN A 247 4.14 23.78 11.63
CA ASN A 247 5.48 24.33 11.91
C ASN A 247 6.60 23.65 11.10
N GLY A 248 6.21 22.81 10.14
CA GLY A 248 7.06 21.95 9.34
C GLY A 248 6.71 22.08 7.86
N ALA A 249 6.88 21.00 7.10
CA ALA A 249 6.50 20.96 5.69
C ALA A 249 5.87 19.63 5.28
N VAL A 250 4.93 19.69 4.33
CA VAL A 250 4.32 18.52 3.70
C VAL A 250 4.79 18.45 2.25
N PHE A 251 5.20 17.26 1.81
CA PHE A 251 5.67 16.96 0.47
C PHE A 251 4.72 15.97 -0.19
N THR A 252 4.26 16.31 -1.40
CA THR A 252 3.41 15.43 -2.20
C THR A 252 3.56 15.69 -3.70
N ASP A 253 3.23 14.68 -4.53
CA ASP A 253 3.33 14.68 -6.00
C ASP A 253 1.96 14.51 -6.66
N SER A 254 0.91 14.44 -5.86
CA SER A 254 -0.43 14.22 -6.37
C SER A 254 -1.47 14.87 -5.47
N VAL A 255 -2.61 15.19 -6.11
CA VAL A 255 -3.79 15.75 -5.46
C VAL A 255 -4.98 14.92 -5.90
N SER A 256 -5.73 14.39 -4.94
CA SER A 256 -6.92 13.59 -5.20
C SER A 256 -8.16 14.46 -5.36
N VAL A 257 -9.18 13.92 -6.03
CA VAL A 257 -10.49 14.58 -6.15
C VAL A 257 -11.27 14.50 -4.84
N SER A 258 -10.96 13.49 -4.01
CA SER A 258 -11.52 13.29 -2.67
C SER A 258 -10.52 12.58 -1.77
N SER A 259 -10.49 12.91 -0.49
CA SER A 259 -9.54 12.34 0.46
C SER A 259 -9.84 10.89 0.86
N PHE A 260 -11.11 10.49 0.81
CA PHE A 260 -11.53 9.16 1.24
C PHE A 260 -11.32 8.13 0.13
N GLY A 261 -10.61 7.05 0.46
CA GLY A 261 -10.31 5.99 -0.51
C GLY A 261 -9.06 6.23 -1.35
N GLU A 262 -8.41 7.39 -1.20
CA GLU A 262 -7.28 7.83 -2.01
C GLU A 262 -5.99 7.93 -1.18
N LEU A 263 -4.85 7.75 -1.84
CA LEU A 263 -3.51 7.84 -1.25
C LEU A 263 -2.98 9.27 -1.13
N ALA A 264 -3.59 10.17 -1.89
CA ALA A 264 -3.23 11.58 -1.92
C ALA A 264 -4.25 12.42 -1.15
N PRO A 265 -3.80 13.48 -0.45
CA PRO A 265 -4.71 14.47 0.10
C PRO A 265 -5.51 15.14 -1.04
N SER A 266 -6.72 15.60 -0.73
CA SER A 266 -7.52 16.35 -1.69
C SER A 266 -7.05 17.80 -1.81
N ALA A 267 -7.53 18.50 -2.84
CA ALA A 267 -7.28 19.94 -2.98
C ALA A 267 -7.78 20.72 -1.74
N ASP A 268 -8.92 20.32 -1.18
CA ASP A 268 -9.51 20.95 0.02
C ASP A 268 -8.67 20.70 1.28
N ASP A 269 -8.12 19.49 1.46
CA ASP A 269 -7.23 19.20 2.59
C ASP A 269 -5.99 20.10 2.55
N LEU A 270 -5.38 20.23 1.37
CA LEU A 270 -4.18 21.04 1.15
C LEU A 270 -4.49 22.53 1.30
N ALA A 271 -5.61 23.00 0.76
CA ALA A 271 -6.06 24.38 0.92
C ALA A 271 -6.31 24.72 2.39
N ASN A 272 -6.98 23.84 3.14
CA ASN A 272 -7.20 24.02 4.58
C ASN A 272 -5.90 23.99 5.39
N TYR A 273 -4.95 23.15 5.00
CA TYR A 273 -3.62 23.11 5.60
C TYR A 273 -2.85 24.43 5.38
N LEU A 274 -2.84 24.95 4.14
CA LEU A 274 -2.23 26.24 3.81
C LEU A 274 -2.94 27.41 4.50
N SER A 275 -4.27 27.45 4.48
CA SER A 275 -5.08 28.42 5.25
C SER A 275 -4.81 28.37 6.76
N GLY A 276 -4.36 27.23 7.27
CA GLY A 276 -3.93 27.03 8.65
C GLY A 276 -2.50 27.48 8.95
N GLY A 277 -1.79 28.02 7.96
CA GLY A 277 -0.40 28.48 8.04
C GLY A 277 0.65 27.40 7.71
N GLY A 278 0.25 26.35 6.99
CA GLY A 278 1.16 25.27 6.60
C GLY A 278 2.18 25.65 5.52
N ALA A 279 3.19 24.80 5.36
CA ALA A 279 4.13 24.85 4.24
C ALA A 279 4.00 23.59 3.35
N LEU A 280 3.81 23.77 2.04
CA LEU A 280 3.55 22.70 1.08
C LEU A 280 4.58 22.67 -0.06
N PHE A 281 5.17 21.51 -0.30
CA PHE A 281 5.89 21.19 -1.52
C PHE A 281 5.01 20.28 -2.40
N LEU A 282 4.68 20.74 -3.60
CA LEU A 282 3.83 20.04 -4.56
C LEU A 282 4.60 19.85 -5.88
N ALA A 283 5.11 18.64 -6.12
CA ALA A 283 5.78 18.29 -7.38
C ALA A 283 4.87 17.42 -8.25
N ALA A 284 3.82 18.04 -8.78
CA ALA A 284 2.68 17.32 -9.30
C ALA A 284 2.36 17.78 -10.73
N GLN A 285 3.15 17.26 -11.67
CA GLN A 285 2.91 17.42 -13.10
C GLN A 285 1.45 17.02 -13.44
N SER A 286 0.79 17.82 -14.28
CA SER A 286 -0.59 17.60 -14.74
C SER A 286 -1.69 17.80 -13.69
N VAL A 287 -1.39 18.25 -12.46
CA VAL A 287 -2.43 18.52 -11.45
C VAL A 287 -3.35 19.67 -11.86
N GLU A 288 -2.85 20.64 -12.61
CA GLU A 288 -3.58 21.76 -13.19
C GLU A 288 -4.59 21.35 -14.26
N GLN A 289 -4.45 20.18 -14.87
CA GLN A 289 -5.39 19.68 -15.89
C GLN A 289 -6.76 19.32 -15.31
N LYS A 290 -6.88 19.21 -13.98
CA LYS A 290 -8.14 18.95 -13.28
C LYS A 290 -8.68 20.26 -12.68
N ASN A 291 -9.83 20.70 -13.17
CA ASN A 291 -10.51 21.91 -12.67
C ASN A 291 -10.73 21.91 -11.15
N THR A 292 -10.89 20.74 -10.52
CA THR A 292 -11.06 20.62 -9.06
C THR A 292 -9.85 21.08 -8.26
N ASN A 293 -8.67 21.14 -8.88
CA ASN A 293 -7.41 21.53 -8.24
C ASN A 293 -7.10 23.02 -8.46
N MET A 294 -7.76 23.68 -9.43
CA MET A 294 -7.51 25.09 -9.73
C MET A 294 -7.73 26.03 -8.54
N PRO A 295 -8.74 25.85 -7.67
CA PRO A 295 -8.87 26.69 -6.47
C PRO A 295 -7.65 26.65 -5.54
N LEU A 296 -6.99 25.49 -5.42
CA LEU A 296 -5.74 25.38 -4.66
C LEU A 296 -4.60 26.13 -5.38
N LEU A 297 -4.46 25.93 -6.69
CA LEU A 297 -3.37 26.49 -7.49
C LEU A 297 -3.49 28.02 -7.65
N GLU A 298 -4.65 28.52 -8.08
CA GLU A 298 -4.91 29.96 -8.22
C GLU A 298 -4.98 30.65 -6.85
N GLY A 299 -5.63 30.02 -5.87
CA GLY A 299 -5.84 30.59 -4.54
C GLY A 299 -4.54 30.77 -3.76
N PHE A 300 -3.68 29.76 -3.74
CA PHE A 300 -2.48 29.75 -2.90
C PHE A 300 -1.17 29.94 -3.66
N PHE A 301 -1.04 29.35 -4.86
CA PHE A 301 0.19 29.48 -5.66
C PHE A 301 0.12 30.65 -6.65
N LYS A 302 -1.03 31.33 -6.75
CA LYS A 302 -1.29 32.42 -7.72
C LYS A 302 -0.96 31.99 -9.14
N PHE A 303 -1.17 30.70 -9.42
CA PHE A 303 -0.75 30.01 -10.62
C PHE A 303 -1.65 30.37 -11.81
N ARG A 304 -1.06 30.55 -12.99
CA ARG A 304 -1.75 30.63 -14.27
C ARG A 304 -1.05 29.74 -15.29
N TYR A 305 -1.78 28.75 -15.82
CA TYR A 305 -1.26 27.84 -16.84
C TYR A 305 -0.97 28.59 -18.15
N LEU A 306 0.12 28.21 -18.83
CA LEU A 306 0.43 28.65 -20.19
C LEU A 306 0.41 27.49 -21.17
N GLU A 307 1.31 26.51 -20.99
CA GLU A 307 1.49 25.37 -21.89
C GLU A 307 2.24 24.22 -21.19
N ASP A 308 2.28 23.05 -21.82
CA ASP A 308 3.14 21.93 -21.43
C ASP A 308 4.27 21.77 -22.47
N ASP A 309 5.50 22.04 -22.05
CA ASP A 309 6.69 21.96 -22.91
C ASP A 309 7.22 20.51 -22.96
N ARG A 310 6.92 19.83 -24.06
CA ARG A 310 7.27 18.40 -24.29
C ARG A 310 8.71 18.19 -24.71
N ASP A 311 9.44 19.25 -25.04
CA ASP A 311 10.85 19.16 -25.41
C ASP A 311 11.75 18.99 -24.17
N LEU A 312 11.17 19.05 -22.96
CA LEU A 312 11.85 18.93 -21.68
C LEU A 312 13.04 19.89 -21.58
N PRO A 313 12.77 21.22 -21.63
CA PRO A 313 13.81 22.23 -21.71
C PRO A 313 14.76 22.13 -20.52
N ARG A 314 16.00 22.62 -20.71
CA ARG A 314 16.95 22.74 -19.60
C ARG A 314 16.42 23.73 -18.57
N LEU A 315 16.48 23.33 -17.30
CA LEU A 315 15.92 24.07 -16.18
C LEU A 315 17.01 24.59 -15.27
N SER A 316 16.70 25.60 -14.47
CA SER A 316 17.58 26.12 -13.44
C SER A 316 16.82 26.66 -12.24
N PHE A 317 17.45 26.60 -11.07
CA PHE A 317 16.99 27.25 -9.85
C PHE A 317 18.15 27.98 -9.17
N ALA A 318 17.85 28.93 -8.28
CA ALA A 318 18.87 29.64 -7.53
C ALA A 318 19.30 28.82 -6.29
N ALA A 319 20.61 28.59 -6.15
CA ALA A 319 21.19 28.06 -4.91
C ALA A 319 21.21 29.12 -3.79
N LYS A 320 21.70 28.73 -2.61
CA LYS A 320 21.76 29.58 -1.40
C LYS A 320 22.53 30.89 -1.63
N ASP A 321 23.57 30.86 -2.46
CA ASP A 321 24.41 31.98 -2.81
C ASP A 321 23.86 32.81 -3.99
N GLY A 322 22.68 32.46 -4.49
CA GLY A 322 22.06 33.07 -5.66
C GLY A 322 22.61 32.54 -6.99
N ALA A 323 23.56 31.60 -6.98
CA ALA A 323 24.08 31.02 -8.22
C ALA A 323 23.02 30.15 -8.89
N ALA A 324 22.88 30.29 -10.22
CA ALA A 324 22.01 29.42 -11.00
C ALA A 324 22.58 28.00 -11.03
N VAL A 325 21.76 27.02 -10.67
CA VAL A 325 22.07 25.59 -10.74
C VAL A 325 21.28 25.00 -11.91
N PRO A 326 21.92 24.76 -13.07
CA PRO A 326 21.25 24.17 -14.21
C PRO A 326 21.07 22.67 -14.03
N PHE A 327 20.00 22.12 -14.59
CA PHE A 327 19.72 20.69 -14.60
C PHE A 327 18.81 20.29 -15.77
N GLU A 328 18.75 18.99 -16.01
CA GLU A 328 17.93 18.36 -17.05
C GLU A 328 17.05 17.28 -16.42
N LEU A 329 16.00 16.89 -17.13
CA LEU A 329 15.08 15.83 -16.70
C LEU A 329 15.38 14.51 -17.43
N ASN A 330 15.04 13.38 -16.82
CA ASN A 330 15.12 12.03 -17.40
C ASN A 330 16.52 11.55 -17.80
N GLY A 331 17.59 12.06 -17.18
CA GLY A 331 18.95 11.56 -17.32
C GLY A 331 19.16 10.18 -16.69
N GLU A 332 20.37 9.63 -16.82
CA GLU A 332 20.69 8.23 -16.51
C GLU A 332 20.40 7.81 -15.06
N ASP A 333 20.62 8.70 -14.09
CA ASP A 333 20.45 8.45 -12.65
C ASP A 333 19.12 8.99 -12.08
N SER A 334 18.16 9.30 -12.95
CA SER A 334 16.81 9.79 -12.58
C SER A 334 15.74 8.77 -12.95
N ALA A 335 14.53 8.96 -12.43
CA ALA A 335 13.38 8.24 -12.96
C ALA A 335 12.96 8.88 -14.29
N LYS A 336 12.76 8.07 -15.33
CA LYS A 336 12.32 8.54 -16.66
C LYS A 336 10.81 8.80 -16.68
N SER A 337 10.34 9.67 -15.80
CA SER A 337 8.92 9.88 -15.51
C SER A 337 8.36 11.20 -16.05
N ALA A 338 9.20 12.21 -16.34
CA ALA A 338 8.72 13.48 -16.89
C ALA A 338 8.31 13.30 -18.36
N LYS A 339 7.11 13.75 -18.73
CA LYS A 339 6.61 13.72 -20.12
C LYS A 339 6.61 15.09 -20.78
N ASP A 340 6.50 16.11 -19.95
CA ASP A 340 6.52 17.53 -20.27
C ASP A 340 7.04 18.33 -19.06
N VAL A 341 7.15 19.64 -19.24
CA VAL A 341 7.27 20.61 -18.15
C VAL A 341 6.10 21.56 -18.28
N THR A 342 5.24 21.61 -17.27
CA THR A 342 4.19 22.63 -17.20
C THR A 342 4.87 24.00 -17.08
N ILE A 343 4.53 24.90 -18.00
CA ILE A 343 4.97 26.29 -18.02
C ILE A 343 3.83 27.16 -17.52
N MET A 344 4.19 28.11 -16.65
CA MET A 344 3.20 28.89 -15.91
C MET A 344 3.63 30.35 -15.75
N GLU A 345 2.65 31.18 -15.43
CA GLU A 345 2.83 32.50 -14.86
C GLU A 345 2.30 32.55 -13.44
N CYS A 346 2.65 33.60 -12.72
CA CYS A 346 2.12 33.84 -11.38
C CYS A 346 1.98 35.31 -11.04
N ASP A 347 1.01 35.61 -10.18
CA ASP A 347 0.87 36.92 -9.55
C ASP A 347 1.52 36.96 -8.16
N ALA A 348 1.85 38.16 -7.68
CA ALA A 348 2.32 38.35 -6.32
C ALA A 348 1.28 37.81 -5.30
N PRO A 349 1.71 37.17 -4.19
CA PRO A 349 3.09 37.09 -3.71
C PRO A 349 3.90 35.89 -4.23
N ALA A 350 3.40 35.14 -5.22
CA ALA A 350 4.17 34.06 -5.81
C ALA A 350 5.25 34.61 -6.75
N ALA A 351 6.33 33.85 -6.90
CA ALA A 351 7.45 34.18 -7.77
C ALA A 351 8.05 32.91 -8.41
N PRO A 352 8.65 33.01 -9.61
CA PRO A 352 9.34 31.88 -10.23
C PRO A 352 10.47 31.33 -9.34
N PHE A 353 10.40 30.03 -9.06
CA PHE A 353 11.39 29.28 -8.30
C PHE A 353 12.33 28.47 -9.21
N VAL A 354 11.75 27.83 -10.23
CA VAL A 354 12.48 27.13 -11.29
C VAL A 354 12.15 27.80 -12.62
N LYS A 355 13.16 28.02 -13.44
CA LYS A 355 13.03 28.65 -14.76
C LYS A 355 13.65 27.80 -15.86
N THR A 356 13.08 27.87 -17.04
CA THR A 356 13.71 27.44 -18.29
C THR A 356 14.86 28.38 -18.66
N GLU A 357 15.72 27.96 -19.59
CA GLU A 357 16.84 28.77 -20.09
C GLU A 357 16.41 30.11 -20.71
N ASP A 358 15.23 30.14 -21.35
CA ASP A 358 14.62 31.36 -21.90
C ASP A 358 13.84 32.19 -20.86
N GLY A 359 13.83 31.77 -19.60
CA GLY A 359 13.31 32.54 -18.47
C GLY A 359 11.84 32.32 -18.11
N ARG A 360 11.12 31.44 -18.81
CA ARG A 360 9.75 31.01 -18.46
C ARG A 360 9.75 30.25 -17.12
N ALA A 361 8.68 30.36 -16.35
CA ALA A 361 8.60 29.67 -15.06
C ALA A 361 8.15 28.21 -15.24
N ALA A 362 8.93 27.29 -14.67
CA ALA A 362 8.66 25.84 -14.59
C ALA A 362 8.38 25.38 -13.16
N GLY A 363 8.43 26.30 -12.19
CA GLY A 363 8.06 26.07 -10.80
C GLY A 363 7.94 27.39 -10.07
N LEU A 364 7.10 27.43 -9.04
CA LEU A 364 6.76 28.62 -8.27
C LEU A 364 7.15 28.45 -6.80
N SER A 365 7.47 29.56 -6.17
CA SER A 365 7.55 29.70 -4.72
C SER A 365 6.57 30.78 -4.27
N VAL A 366 5.98 30.60 -3.09
CA VAL A 366 5.08 31.58 -2.49
C VAL A 366 5.33 31.67 -1.00
N ALA A 367 5.34 32.90 -0.49
CA ALA A 367 5.22 33.22 0.92
C ALA A 367 4.11 34.26 1.02
N GLY A 368 2.94 33.82 1.47
CA GLY A 368 1.72 34.61 1.43
C GLY A 368 0.99 34.63 2.76
N THR A 369 -0.11 35.38 2.80
CA THR A 369 -1.05 35.40 3.92
C THR A 369 -2.40 34.91 3.40
N ALA A 370 -2.93 33.87 4.03
CA ALA A 370 -4.25 33.34 3.70
C ALA A 370 -5.36 34.30 4.14
N GLU A 371 -6.59 34.13 3.64
CA GLU A 371 -7.74 34.94 4.06
C GLU A 371 -8.01 34.85 5.57
N SER A 372 -7.62 33.75 6.21
CA SER A 372 -7.65 33.53 7.65
C SER A 372 -6.66 34.42 8.44
N GLY A 373 -5.75 35.12 7.76
CA GLY A 373 -4.69 35.92 8.36
C GLY A 373 -3.40 35.15 8.67
N ASN A 374 -3.38 33.82 8.48
CA ASN A 374 -2.18 33.01 8.74
C ASN A 374 -1.17 33.12 7.59
N GLU A 375 0.12 33.21 7.92
CA GLU A 375 1.20 33.12 6.94
C GLU A 375 1.36 31.68 6.46
N TYR A 376 1.45 31.47 5.16
CA TYR A 376 1.66 30.16 4.54
C TYR A 376 2.81 30.20 3.53
N ARG A 377 3.35 29.03 3.22
CA ARG A 377 4.45 28.88 2.26
C ARG A 377 4.18 27.75 1.28
N GLY A 378 4.64 27.90 0.05
CA GLY A 378 4.41 26.91 -1.00
C GLY A 378 5.57 26.83 -1.99
N ILE A 379 5.86 25.62 -2.46
CA ILE A 379 6.67 25.34 -3.64
C ILE A 379 5.83 24.46 -4.56
N PHE A 380 5.66 24.87 -5.81
CA PHE A 380 5.04 24.08 -6.86
C PHE A 380 6.06 23.81 -7.95
N LEU A 381 6.21 22.55 -8.38
CA LEU A 381 7.02 22.19 -9.55
C LEU A 381 6.09 21.68 -10.65
N GLY A 382 6.20 22.28 -11.84
CA GLY A 382 5.51 21.84 -13.06
C GLY A 382 6.11 20.58 -13.69
N PHE A 383 6.90 19.84 -12.92
CA PHE A 383 7.58 18.63 -13.35
C PHE A 383 7.77 17.70 -12.14
N ARG A 384 8.08 16.45 -12.44
CA ARG A 384 8.29 15.40 -11.44
C ARG A 384 9.66 15.53 -10.78
N PHE A 385 9.71 15.54 -9.45
CA PHE A 385 10.97 15.72 -8.70
C PHE A 385 11.96 14.58 -8.96
N GLU A 386 11.47 13.36 -9.05
CA GLU A 386 12.28 12.17 -9.30
C GLU A 386 12.91 12.15 -10.70
N ALA A 387 12.38 12.94 -11.64
CA ALA A 387 12.91 13.08 -12.99
C ALA A 387 14.14 14.00 -13.06
N VAL A 388 14.46 14.74 -12.01
CA VAL A 388 15.64 15.62 -11.96
C VAL A 388 16.91 14.78 -12.01
N THR A 389 17.77 15.05 -12.99
CA THR A 389 19.05 14.36 -13.18
C THR A 389 20.10 14.81 -12.17
N GLY A 390 20.82 13.84 -11.58
CA GLY A 390 21.89 14.07 -10.61
C GLY A 390 21.41 14.10 -9.17
N GLU A 391 21.88 13.14 -8.35
CA GLU A 391 21.57 13.11 -6.91
C GLU A 391 21.97 14.39 -6.17
N ALA A 392 23.13 14.98 -6.51
CA ALA A 392 23.59 16.24 -5.92
C ALA A 392 22.67 17.41 -6.29
N ILE A 393 22.09 17.40 -7.49
CA ILE A 393 21.15 18.42 -7.95
C ILE A 393 19.81 18.27 -7.23
N ARG A 394 19.26 17.04 -7.14
CA ARG A 394 18.06 16.74 -6.34
C ARG A 394 18.21 17.22 -4.90
N THR A 395 19.36 16.96 -4.30
CA THR A 395 19.70 17.40 -2.93
C THR A 395 19.71 18.93 -2.83
N LYS A 396 20.34 19.64 -3.78
CA LYS A 396 20.37 21.11 -3.80
C LYS A 396 18.99 21.73 -4.05
N LEU A 397 18.18 21.15 -4.92
CA LEU A 397 16.82 21.60 -5.20
C LEU A 397 15.94 21.46 -3.95
N LEU A 398 16.02 20.31 -3.26
CA LEU A 398 15.32 20.07 -2.01
C LEU A 398 15.77 21.03 -0.90
N ASP A 399 17.07 21.30 -0.77
CA ASP A 399 17.62 22.27 0.18
C ASP A 399 17.13 23.70 -0.10
N ALA A 400 17.09 24.11 -1.37
CA ALA A 400 16.54 25.42 -1.78
C ALA A 400 15.05 25.53 -1.44
N ALA A 401 14.27 24.48 -1.72
CA ALA A 401 12.85 24.42 -1.38
C ALA A 401 12.61 24.48 0.14
N LEU A 402 13.33 23.67 0.92
CA LEU A 402 13.18 23.63 2.38
C LEU A 402 13.51 24.97 3.04
N LYS A 403 14.50 25.72 2.53
CA LYS A 403 14.81 27.07 3.04
C LYS A 403 13.68 28.06 2.83
N LEU A 404 12.93 27.93 1.73
CA LEU A 404 11.78 28.77 1.43
C LEU A 404 10.55 28.35 2.22
N LEU A 405 10.33 27.03 2.37
CA LEU A 405 9.19 26.44 3.06
C LEU A 405 9.29 26.56 4.58
N VAL A 406 10.44 26.24 5.14
CA VAL A 406 10.68 26.22 6.58
C VAL A 406 12.04 26.86 6.89
N PRO A 407 12.16 28.20 6.84
CA PRO A 407 13.43 28.89 7.09
C PRO A 407 14.06 28.56 8.45
N SER A 408 13.23 28.14 9.41
CA SER A 408 13.60 27.73 10.76
C SER A 408 14.06 26.28 10.89
N LEU A 409 14.09 25.46 9.82
CA LEU A 409 14.37 24.01 9.90
C LEU A 409 15.70 23.69 10.61
N GLY A 410 16.71 24.58 10.52
CA GLY A 410 17.98 24.47 11.25
C GLY A 410 17.93 24.80 12.77
N LYS A 411 16.75 25.14 13.30
CA LYS A 411 16.48 25.48 14.71
C LYS A 411 15.27 24.74 15.29
N LEU A 412 14.69 23.78 14.55
CA LEU A 412 13.45 23.17 15.00
C LEU A 412 13.68 22.34 16.27
N PRO A 413 12.83 22.52 17.30
CA PRO A 413 12.84 21.63 18.45
C PRO A 413 12.53 20.20 17.98
N LYS A 414 13.04 19.23 18.75
CA LYS A 414 12.56 17.84 18.70
C LYS A 414 11.01 17.83 18.71
N PRO A 415 10.37 16.81 18.09
CA PRO A 415 8.92 16.75 17.93
C PRO A 415 8.17 17.15 19.19
N LEU A 416 7.11 17.94 19.01
CA LEU A 416 6.23 18.50 20.04
C LEU A 416 6.00 17.48 21.17
N GLU A 417 6.61 17.71 22.34
CA GLU A 417 6.09 17.13 23.57
C GLU A 417 4.65 17.62 23.69
N ALA A 418 3.71 16.68 23.60
CA ALA A 418 2.30 16.99 23.74
C ALA A 418 2.10 17.68 25.09
N ASN A 419 1.65 18.93 25.07
CA ASN A 419 0.95 19.47 26.22
C ASN A 419 -0.25 18.53 26.45
N GLY A 420 -0.15 17.72 27.50
CA GLY A 420 -1.26 16.93 27.97
C GLY A 420 -2.29 17.87 28.57
N GLU A 421 -3.45 17.95 27.92
CA GLU A 421 -4.75 18.20 28.55
C GLU A 421 -5.77 17.21 27.96
#